data_AF-A0A0V0GHP8-F1
#
_entry.id   AF-A0A0V0GHP8-F1
#
_cell.length_a   1.000
_cell.length_b   1.000
_cell.length_c   1.000
_cell.angle_alpha   90.00
_cell.angle_beta   90.00
_cell.angle_gamma   90.00
#
_symmetry.space_group_name_H-M   'P 1'
#
loop_
_entity.id
_entity.type
_entity.pdbx_description
1 polymer ?
#
loop_
_entity_poly.entity_id
_entity_poly.type
_entity_poly.pdbx_seq_one_letter_code
_entity_poly.pdbx_strand_id
1 'polypeptide(L)'
;MPLTPPPNYTGLYIAAALGASLAAVVALFTRSTLPIVGDSQHNLPHGGRYRDGTKAIDYFKPAKLNSVEPGNHWYAQPWLLVLLLVALICLSGRHAPCCPRCNRVHSA
;
A
#
# COMPACT_ATOMS: atom_id res chain seq x y z
N MET A 1 2.98 -41.72 -26.04
CA MET A 1 3.72 -40.72 -25.25
C MET A 1 2.71 -40.02 -24.34
N PRO A 2 2.80 -40.15 -23.01
CA PRO A 2 1.88 -39.43 -22.13
C PRO A 2 2.27 -37.95 -22.12
N LEU A 3 1.28 -37.07 -22.30
CA LEU A 3 1.47 -35.62 -22.23
C LEU A 3 1.60 -35.23 -20.75
N THR A 4 2.80 -34.86 -20.33
CA THR A 4 3.04 -34.34 -18.98
C THR A 4 2.41 -32.95 -18.86
N PRO A 5 1.57 -32.70 -17.85
CA PRO A 5 1.00 -31.37 -17.65
C PRO A 5 2.10 -30.36 -17.29
N PRO A 6 1.94 -29.08 -17.66
CA PRO A 6 2.89 -28.05 -17.33
C PRO A 6 2.97 -27.83 -15.80
N PRO A 7 4.13 -27.44 -15.27
CA PRO A 7 4.32 -27.18 -13.84
C PRO A 7 3.42 -26.04 -13.36
N ASN A 8 2.76 -26.25 -12.22
CA ASN A 8 1.88 -25.26 -11.60
C ASN A 8 2.65 -24.41 -10.57
N TYR A 9 2.86 -23.13 -10.87
CA TYR A 9 3.55 -22.18 -10.00
C TYR A 9 2.62 -21.28 -9.17
N THR A 10 1.31 -21.55 -9.15
CA THR A 10 0.32 -20.68 -8.50
C THR A 10 0.65 -20.42 -7.02
N GLY A 11 1.09 -21.44 -6.28
CA GLY A 11 1.47 -21.31 -4.87
C GLY A 11 2.69 -20.40 -4.65
N LEU A 12 3.69 -20.47 -5.56
CA LEU A 12 4.86 -19.61 -5.52
C LEU A 12 4.46 -18.14 -5.71
N TYR A 13 3.62 -17.85 -6.70
CA TYR A 13 3.17 -16.49 -6.97
C TYR A 13 2.31 -15.93 -5.84
N ILE A 14 1.44 -16.74 -5.23
CA ILE A 14 0.65 -16.33 -4.07
C ILE A 14 1.58 -15.98 -2.89
N ALA A 15 2.54 -16.85 -2.57
CA ALA A 15 3.47 -16.62 -1.48
C ALA A 15 4.34 -15.36 -1.71
N ALA A 16 4.84 -15.18 -2.94
CA ALA A 16 5.62 -14.02 -3.32
C ALA A 16 4.81 -12.71 -3.22
N ALA A 17 3.57 -12.72 -3.72
CA ALA A 17 2.68 -11.56 -3.65
C ALA A 17 2.33 -11.18 -2.21
N LEU A 18 2.08 -12.16 -1.33
CA LEU A 18 1.83 -11.92 0.09
C LEU A 18 3.06 -11.35 0.79
N GLY A 19 4.24 -11.93 0.56
CA GLY A 19 5.50 -11.43 1.16
C GLY A 19 5.84 -10.02 0.70
N ALA A 20 5.76 -9.76 -0.60
CA ALA A 20 6.05 -8.44 -1.17
C ALA A 20 5.05 -7.37 -0.69
N SER A 21 3.76 -7.70 -0.63
CA SER A 21 2.74 -6.76 -0.15
C SER A 21 2.92 -6.45 1.34
N LEU A 22 3.18 -7.45 2.18
CA LEU A 22 3.45 -7.23 3.60
C LEU A 22 4.72 -6.38 3.81
N ALA A 23 5.81 -6.69 3.10
CA ALA A 23 7.04 -5.91 3.17
C ALA A 23 6.82 -4.45 2.75
N ALA A 24 6.06 -4.23 1.68
CA ALA A 24 5.70 -2.89 1.22
C ALA A 24 4.86 -2.13 2.26
N VAL A 25 3.85 -2.78 2.85
CA VAL A 25 3.04 -2.19 3.93
C VAL A 25 3.92 -1.81 5.10
N VAL A 26 4.73 -2.73 5.62
CA VAL A 26 5.62 -2.45 6.76
C VAL A 26 6.58 -1.30 6.42
N ALA A 27 7.19 -1.31 5.24
CA ALA A 27 8.12 -0.25 4.81
C ALA A 27 7.43 1.12 4.71
N LEU A 28 6.21 1.18 4.18
CA LEU A 28 5.47 2.43 4.03
C LEU A 28 5.00 2.98 5.38
N PHE A 29 4.54 2.12 6.29
CA PHE A 29 4.05 2.54 7.60
C PHE A 29 5.16 2.90 8.59
N THR A 30 6.35 2.30 8.46
CA THR A 30 7.48 2.56 9.39
C THR A 30 8.40 3.67 8.93
N ARG A 31 8.35 4.07 7.65
CA ARG A 31 9.23 5.11 7.11
C ARG A 31 8.72 6.51 7.44
N SER A 32 9.57 7.29 8.09
CA SER A 32 9.41 8.75 8.20
C SER A 32 9.74 9.42 6.86
N THR A 33 8.82 10.22 6.34
CA THR A 33 9.04 11.10 5.17
C THR A 33 9.39 12.53 5.59
N LEU A 34 9.63 12.76 6.88
CA LEU A 34 9.99 14.08 7.39
C LEU A 34 11.42 14.44 6.91
N PRO A 35 11.68 15.71 6.58
CA PRO A 35 13.03 16.16 6.26
C PRO A 35 13.96 15.89 7.43
N ILE A 36 15.20 15.50 7.16
CA ILE A 36 16.22 15.36 8.20
C ILE A 36 16.55 16.75 8.72
N VAL A 37 16.62 16.91 10.04
CA VAL A 37 16.90 18.21 10.67
C VAL A 37 18.06 18.05 11.63
N GLY A 38 18.97 19.02 11.64
CA GLY A 38 20.27 18.84 12.28
C GLY A 38 21.36 19.69 11.66
N ASP A 39 22.54 19.61 12.24
CA ASP A 39 23.78 19.95 11.54
C ASP A 39 24.44 18.67 11.01
N SER A 40 25.62 18.76 10.39
CA SER A 40 26.28 17.56 9.82
C SER A 40 26.74 16.56 10.90
N GLN A 41 26.73 16.95 12.18
CA GLN A 41 27.24 16.14 13.29
C GLN A 41 26.09 15.60 14.17
N HIS A 42 24.92 16.23 14.17
CA HIS A 42 23.81 15.87 15.04
C HIS A 42 22.49 15.84 14.27
N ASN A 43 21.80 14.70 14.37
CA ASN A 43 20.40 14.60 13.94
C ASN A 43 19.49 15.04 15.09
N LEU A 44 18.58 15.98 14.84
CA LEU A 44 17.77 16.63 15.85
C LEU A 44 16.29 16.24 15.71
N PRO A 45 15.57 16.04 16.83
CA PRO A 45 14.19 15.59 16.79
C PRO A 45 13.24 16.70 16.34
N HIS A 46 12.30 16.35 15.46
CA HIS A 46 11.14 17.20 15.14
C HIS A 46 10.23 17.38 16.36
N GLY A 47 9.68 18.59 16.54
CA GLY A 47 8.78 18.87 17.67
C GLY A 47 9.48 19.13 19.02
N GLY A 48 10.80 19.35 19.02
CA GLY A 48 11.60 19.62 20.23
C GLY A 48 12.37 20.94 20.17
N ARG A 49 13.15 21.23 21.20
CA ARG A 49 14.04 22.41 21.26
C ARG A 49 15.48 21.96 21.50
N TYR A 50 16.38 22.42 20.66
CA TYR A 50 17.82 22.26 20.86
C TYR A 50 18.42 23.54 21.45
N ARG A 51 19.29 23.40 22.45
CA ARG A 51 20.00 24.52 23.08
C ARG A 51 21.44 24.12 23.37
N ASP A 52 22.37 24.93 22.91
CA ASP A 52 23.80 24.73 23.08
C ASP A 52 24.47 26.08 23.35
N GLY A 53 24.58 26.42 24.65
CA GLY A 53 25.26 27.61 25.20
C GLY A 53 24.72 28.97 24.74
N THR A 54 24.98 29.32 23.49
CA THR A 54 24.68 30.61 22.85
C THR A 54 23.62 30.51 21.75
N LYS A 55 23.31 29.30 21.27
CA LYS A 55 22.30 29.08 20.22
C LYS A 55 21.12 28.26 20.74
N ALA A 56 19.92 28.64 20.31
CA ALA A 56 18.69 27.91 20.58
C ALA A 56 17.91 27.77 19.27
N ILE A 57 17.42 26.56 18.99
CA ILE A 57 16.61 26.26 17.81
C ILE A 57 15.37 25.52 18.28
N ASP A 58 14.20 26.05 17.94
CA ASP A 58 12.91 25.41 18.18
C ASP A 58 12.46 24.68 16.90
N TYR A 59 12.37 23.35 16.98
CA TYR A 59 11.84 22.51 15.92
C TYR A 59 10.35 22.32 16.14
N PHE A 60 9.54 23.04 15.37
CA PHE A 60 8.09 22.84 15.43
C PHE A 60 7.71 21.46 14.91
N LYS A 61 6.64 20.89 15.48
CA LYS A 61 6.03 19.68 14.93
C LYS A 61 5.66 19.91 13.46
N PRO A 62 5.81 18.90 12.58
CA PRO A 62 5.34 19.02 11.21
C PRO A 62 3.88 19.45 11.22
N ALA A 63 3.60 20.64 10.69
CA ALA A 63 2.25 21.03 10.33
C ALA A 63 1.85 20.25 9.08
N LYS A 64 0.55 20.06 8.85
CA LYS A 64 0.02 19.41 7.65
C LYS A 64 0.79 19.89 6.41
N LEU A 65 1.31 18.94 5.64
CA LEU A 65 1.96 19.22 4.37
C LEU A 65 0.87 19.56 3.36
N ASN A 66 0.32 20.78 3.48
CA ASN A 66 -0.87 21.25 2.75
C ASN A 66 -0.76 21.10 1.21
N SER A 67 0.45 20.94 0.67
CA SER A 67 0.71 20.73 -0.76
C SER A 67 0.76 19.27 -1.21
N VAL A 68 0.92 18.30 -0.28
CA VAL A 68 1.10 16.87 -0.59
C VAL A 68 -0.02 16.02 0.01
N GLU A 69 -0.60 16.45 1.12
CA GLU A 69 -1.73 15.75 1.73
C GLU A 69 -3.02 16.08 0.96
N PRO A 70 -3.61 15.13 0.21
CA PRO A 70 -4.96 15.33 -0.29
C PRO A 70 -5.86 15.59 0.93
N GLY A 71 -6.75 16.57 0.83
CA GLY A 71 -7.72 16.83 1.89
C GLY A 71 -8.39 15.51 2.30
N ASN A 72 -8.68 15.35 3.60
CA ASN A 72 -9.23 14.12 4.18
C ASN A 72 -10.67 13.87 3.72
N HIS A 73 -10.82 13.58 2.43
CA HIS A 73 -12.07 13.24 1.79
C HIS A 73 -12.17 11.73 1.80
N TRP A 74 -13.22 11.21 2.44
CA TRP A 74 -13.46 9.78 2.59
C TRP A 74 -13.53 9.04 1.24
N TYR A 75 -13.95 9.74 0.17
CA TYR A 75 -14.09 9.18 -1.18
C TYR A 75 -12.79 9.10 -1.97
N ALA A 76 -11.75 9.86 -1.58
CA ALA A 76 -10.45 9.86 -2.26
C ALA A 76 -9.48 8.82 -1.66
N GLN A 77 -9.96 7.99 -0.73
CA GLN A 77 -9.11 7.03 -0.03
C GLN A 77 -8.82 5.80 -0.90
N PRO A 78 -7.56 5.34 -0.98
CA PRO A 78 -7.17 4.25 -1.87
C PRO A 78 -7.86 2.92 -1.54
N TRP A 79 -8.23 2.67 -0.28
CA TRP A 79 -8.98 1.48 0.11
C TRP A 79 -10.36 1.40 -0.56
N LEU A 80 -11.00 2.54 -0.81
CA LEU A 80 -12.30 2.59 -1.48
C LEU A 80 -12.19 2.10 -2.92
N LEU A 81 -11.11 2.50 -3.61
CA LEU A 81 -10.84 2.07 -4.99
C LEU A 81 -10.61 0.55 -5.06
N VAL A 82 -9.88 -0.02 -4.09
CA VAL A 82 -9.69 -1.47 -3.99
C VAL A 82 -11.02 -2.20 -3.75
N LEU A 83 -11.84 -1.73 -2.81
CA LEU A 83 -13.15 -2.33 -2.55
C LEU A 83 -14.09 -2.24 -3.76
N LEU A 84 -14.10 -1.08 -4.44
CA LEU A 84 -14.88 -0.86 -5.64
C LEU A 84 -14.44 -1.81 -6.77
N LEU A 85 -13.13 -1.97 -6.96
CA LEU A 85 -12.59 -2.91 -7.96
C LEU A 85 -12.98 -4.35 -7.64
N VAL A 86 -12.84 -4.79 -6.38
CA VAL A 86 -13.26 -6.14 -5.94
C VAL A 86 -14.75 -6.34 -6.17
N ALA A 87 -15.59 -5.36 -5.80
CA ALA A 87 -17.02 -5.42 -6.02
C ALA A 87 -17.36 -5.55 -7.52
N LEU A 88 -16.70 -4.78 -8.39
CA LEU A 88 -16.88 -4.87 -9.85
C LEU A 88 -16.49 -6.24 -10.40
N ILE A 89 -15.38 -6.84 -9.93
CA ILE A 89 -14.95 -8.18 -10.33
C ILE A 89 -15.97 -9.25 -9.88
N CYS A 90 -16.46 -9.15 -8.64
CA CYS A 90 -17.47 -10.08 -8.13
C CYS A 90 -18.79 -9.95 -8.90
N LEU A 91 -19.21 -8.73 -9.24
CA LEU A 91 -20.42 -8.49 -10.04
C LEU A 91 -20.23 -8.98 -11.48
N SER A 92 -19.07 -8.76 -12.10
CA SER A 92 -18.81 -9.26 -13.47
C SER A 92 -18.80 -10.79 -13.53
N GLY A 93 -18.27 -11.45 -12.50
CA GLY A 93 -18.25 -12.91 -12.40
C GLY A 93 -19.66 -13.52 -12.29
N ARG A 94 -20.62 -12.79 -11.70
CA ARG A 94 -22.03 -13.21 -11.60
C ARG A 94 -22.78 -13.13 -12.93
N HIS A 95 -22.29 -12.32 -13.87
CA HIS A 95 -22.86 -12.17 -15.20
C HIS A 95 -22.26 -13.14 -16.23
N ALA A 96 -21.39 -14.07 -15.84
CA ALA A 96 -20.97 -15.16 -16.71
C ALA A 96 -22.01 -16.30 -16.61
N PRO A 97 -22.91 -16.48 -17.59
CA PRO A 97 -23.80 -17.64 -17.62
C PRO A 97 -23.03 -18.94 -17.91
N CYS A 98 -21.72 -18.84 -18.18
CA CYS A 98 -20.85 -19.92 -18.62
C CYS A 98 -20.01 -20.45 -17.45
N CYS A 99 -20.00 -21.76 -17.25
CA CYS A 99 -19.12 -22.40 -16.28
C CYS A 99 -17.64 -22.12 -16.64
N PRO A 100 -16.80 -21.62 -15.71
CA PRO A 100 -15.41 -21.24 -16.00
C PRO A 100 -14.49 -22.42 -16.36
N ARG A 101 -14.96 -23.66 -16.17
CA ARG A 101 -14.22 -24.88 -16.48
C ARG A 101 -14.51 -25.43 -17.89
N CYS A 102 -15.71 -25.20 -18.42
CA CYS A 102 -16.16 -25.77 -19.70
C CYS A 102 -16.75 -24.72 -20.67
N ASN A 103 -16.83 -23.46 -20.26
CA ASN A 103 -17.38 -22.32 -21.01
C ASN A 103 -18.76 -22.57 -21.63
N ARG A 104 -19.62 -23.33 -20.95
CA ARG A 104 -21.01 -23.63 -21.36
C ARG A 104 -22.01 -23.19 -20.29
N VAL A 105 -23.21 -22.86 -20.74
CA VAL A 105 -24.37 -22.60 -19.87
C VAL A 105 -24.97 -23.94 -19.46
N HIS A 106 -25.08 -24.20 -18.16
CA HIS A 106 -25.78 -25.37 -17.64
C HIS A 106 -27.20 -24.96 -17.27
N SER A 107 -28.18 -25.47 -18.01
CA SER A 107 -29.58 -25.49 -17.56
C SER A 107 -29.70 -26.53 -16.45
N ALA A 108 -30.48 -26.22 -15.40
CA ALA A 108 -30.74 -27.12 -14.27
C ALA A 108 -31.29 -28.48 -14.71
#